data_AF-A0A963RU12-F1
#
_entry.id   AF-A0A963RU12-F1
#
_cell.length_a   1.000
_cell.length_b   1.000
_cell.length_c   1.000
_cell.angle_alpha   90.00
_cell.angle_beta   90.00
_cell.angle_gamma   90.00
#
_symmetry.space_group_name_H-M   'P 1'
#
loop_
_entity.id
_entity.type
_entity.pdbx_description
1 polymer ?
#
loop_
_entity_poly.entity_id
_entity_poly.type
_entity_poly.pdbx_seq_one_letter_code
_entity_poly.pdbx_strand_id
1 'polypeptide(L)'
;MLFHSAFRKELARSFGATLVVLVTIVMTIMLIKTLGQASRGVVNPSEVMLVMGYTVLGQSPTILTLSLFIAATATLTRMYATSEMVVWFSCGQGLGSFLRPLLQFAWPVLVVIALLALVAWPWSNTQIRDLRDRYQERGDVDRVAPGQFQESAGGQRVFFIDKTRPGDQGGSNIFIAATEKGSESVTSARSGRTETIGDDRFLILEKGQRLETDTTTGGSRLSEFAEYGTRVGDKPLSPRANESPRYKSTWALLSDPTRGNASELWWRVGLVL
;
A
#
# COMPACT_ATOMS: atom_id res chain seq x y z
N MET A 1 -44.34 -11.61 11.44
CA MET A 1 -43.86 -10.27 11.01
C MET A 1 -43.04 -9.56 12.09
N LEU A 2 -43.50 -9.52 13.36
CA LEU A 2 -42.78 -8.86 14.47
C LEU A 2 -41.38 -9.42 14.74
N PHE A 3 -41.22 -10.75 14.73
CA PHE A 3 -39.92 -11.43 14.89
C PHE A 3 -38.87 -10.98 13.86
N HIS A 4 -39.23 -10.96 12.57
CA HIS A 4 -38.32 -10.51 11.51
C HIS A 4 -37.93 -9.03 11.62
N SER A 5 -38.86 -8.15 12.03
CA SER A 5 -38.55 -6.74 12.23
C SER A 5 -37.66 -6.50 13.45
N ALA A 6 -37.91 -7.21 14.56
CA ALA A 6 -37.10 -7.10 15.77
C ALA A 6 -35.67 -7.57 15.51
N PHE A 7 -35.52 -8.77 14.93
CA PHE A 7 -34.21 -9.34 14.60
C PHE A 7 -33.41 -8.45 13.64
N ARG A 8 -34.04 -7.92 12.58
CA ARG A 8 -33.37 -6.99 11.64
C ARG A 8 -32.96 -5.67 12.28
N LYS A 9 -33.80 -5.10 13.15
CA LYS A 9 -33.48 -3.84 13.84
C LYS A 9 -32.27 -4.01 14.75
N GLU A 10 -32.17 -5.17 15.38
CA GLU A 10 -31.05 -5.48 16.25
C GLU A 10 -29.76 -5.78 15.51
N LEU A 11 -29.84 -6.56 14.42
CA LEU A 11 -28.75 -6.73 13.46
C LEU A 11 -28.24 -5.38 12.95
N ALA A 12 -29.13 -4.47 12.55
CA ALA A 12 -28.76 -3.14 12.08
C ALA A 12 -28.03 -2.32 13.16
N ARG A 13 -28.50 -2.39 14.42
CA ARG A 13 -27.86 -1.72 15.55
C ARG A 13 -26.47 -2.29 15.83
N SER A 14 -26.35 -3.62 15.87
CA SER A 14 -25.06 -4.29 16.08
C SER A 14 -24.11 -3.99 14.93
N PHE A 15 -24.59 -4.04 13.69
CA PHE A 15 -23.82 -3.74 12.48
C PHE A 15 -23.30 -2.30 12.49
N GLY A 16 -24.16 -1.32 12.76
CA GLY A 16 -23.74 0.08 12.85
C GLY A 16 -22.69 0.31 13.93
N ALA A 17 -22.86 -0.29 15.11
CA ALA A 17 -21.90 -0.18 16.21
C ALA A 17 -20.54 -0.80 15.83
N THR A 18 -20.54 -2.02 15.28
CA THR A 18 -19.30 -2.68 14.85
C THR A 18 -18.63 -1.92 13.72
N LEU A 19 -19.40 -1.43 12.73
CA LEU A 19 -18.87 -0.65 11.61
C LEU A 19 -18.12 0.59 12.09
N VAL A 20 -18.71 1.37 13.01
CA VAL A 20 -18.07 2.57 13.55
C VAL A 20 -16.75 2.22 14.25
N VAL A 21 -16.74 1.16 15.06
CA VAL A 21 -15.54 0.69 15.77
C VAL A 21 -14.46 0.26 14.77
N LEU A 22 -14.81 -0.57 13.78
CA LEU A 22 -13.87 -1.07 12.78
C LEU A 22 -13.30 0.04 11.90
N VAL A 23 -14.15 0.96 11.44
CA VAL A 23 -13.71 2.14 10.67
C VAL A 23 -12.73 2.95 11.50
N THR A 24 -13.01 3.19 12.78
CA THR A 24 -12.11 3.94 13.68
C THR A 24 -10.75 3.25 13.83
N ILE A 25 -10.74 1.93 14.02
CA ILE A 25 -9.50 1.13 14.13
C ILE A 25 -8.70 1.21 12.83
N VAL A 26 -9.34 0.99 11.68
CA VAL A 26 -8.67 1.02 10.38
C VAL A 26 -8.14 2.41 10.06
N MET A 27 -8.92 3.46 10.32
CA MET A 27 -8.46 4.85 10.16
C MET A 27 -7.23 5.13 11.01
N THR A 28 -7.20 4.65 12.26
CA THR A 28 -6.05 4.85 13.16
C THR A 28 -4.80 4.13 12.67
N ILE A 29 -4.91 2.85 12.32
CA ILE A 29 -3.79 2.05 11.77
C ILE A 29 -3.26 2.72 10.51
N MET A 30 -4.15 3.21 9.67
CA MET A 30 -3.77 3.79 8.40
C MET A 30 -3.15 5.16 8.53
N LEU A 31 -3.66 6.00 9.44
CA LEU A 31 -3.02 7.25 9.83
C LEU A 31 -1.57 7.00 10.23
N ILE A 32 -1.32 6.06 11.14
CA ILE A 32 0.03 5.69 11.59
C ILE A 32 0.90 5.26 10.40
N LYS A 33 0.36 4.41 9.52
CA LYS A 33 1.10 3.91 8.34
C LYS A 33 1.42 5.03 7.35
N THR A 34 0.47 5.92 7.07
CA THR A 34 0.67 7.05 6.15
C THR A 34 1.61 8.10 6.73
N LEU A 35 1.56 8.36 8.03
CA LEU A 35 2.49 9.27 8.71
C LEU A 35 3.91 8.70 8.70
N GLY A 36 4.05 7.39 8.92
CA GLY A 36 5.33 6.70 8.81
C GLY A 36 5.89 6.70 7.38
N GLN A 37 5.04 6.76 6.35
CA GLN A 37 5.47 6.94 4.96
C GLN A 37 5.87 8.39 4.66
N ALA A 38 5.14 9.36 5.20
CA ALA A 38 5.47 10.77 5.08
C ALA A 38 6.78 11.12 5.80
N SER A 39 7.04 10.56 6.99
CA SER A 39 8.31 10.77 7.71
C SER A 39 9.53 10.20 6.98
N ARG A 40 9.32 9.16 6.17
CA ARG A 40 10.33 8.57 5.27
C ARG A 40 10.44 9.30 3.93
N GLY A 41 9.70 10.40 3.72
CA GLY A 41 9.73 11.18 2.49
C GLY A 41 9.10 10.47 1.28
N VAL A 42 8.22 9.48 1.49
CA VAL A 42 7.58 8.72 0.40
C VAL A 42 6.30 9.39 -0.11
N VAL A 43 5.65 10.24 0.70
CA VAL A 43 4.34 10.87 0.42
C VAL A 43 4.32 12.31 0.95
N ASN A 44 3.63 13.24 0.26
CA ASN A 44 3.39 14.60 0.78
C ASN A 44 2.70 14.57 2.13
N PRO A 45 3.18 15.29 3.15
CA PRO A 45 2.38 15.58 4.34
C PRO A 45 1.03 16.20 4.02
N SER A 46 0.91 17.06 2.99
CA SER A 46 -0.38 17.70 2.63
C SER A 46 -1.36 16.77 1.90
N GLU A 47 -0.89 15.65 1.35
CA GLU A 47 -1.71 14.66 0.63
C GLU A 47 -2.06 13.45 1.51
N VAL A 48 -1.50 13.34 2.72
CA VAL A 48 -1.76 12.23 3.66
C VAL A 48 -3.26 11.99 3.86
N MET A 49 -4.04 13.07 4.05
CA MET A 49 -5.48 12.95 4.25
C MET A 49 -6.20 12.36 3.03
N LEU A 50 -5.76 12.72 1.83
CA LEU A 50 -6.34 12.24 0.56
C LEU A 50 -5.98 10.78 0.30
N VAL A 51 -4.71 10.42 0.48
CA VAL A 51 -4.22 9.02 0.41
C VAL A 51 -4.95 8.14 1.42
N MET A 52 -5.16 8.65 2.63
CA MET A 52 -5.92 7.94 3.65
C MET A 52 -7.37 7.73 3.21
N GLY A 53 -8.06 8.77 2.74
CA GLY A 53 -9.43 8.66 2.25
C GLY A 53 -9.59 7.58 1.17
N TYR A 54 -8.70 7.58 0.18
CA TYR A 54 -8.71 6.54 -0.85
C TYR A 54 -8.40 5.15 -0.29
N THR A 55 -7.43 5.04 0.60
CA THR A 55 -7.09 3.72 1.15
C THR A 55 -8.21 3.17 2.05
N VAL A 56 -8.98 4.03 2.74
CA VAL A 56 -10.15 3.60 3.55
C VAL A 56 -11.22 3.10 2.58
N LEU A 57 -11.46 3.84 1.51
CA LEU A 57 -12.40 3.44 0.48
C LEU A 57 -12.01 2.10 -0.16
N GLY A 58 -10.71 1.88 -0.39
CA GLY A 58 -10.19 0.60 -0.87
C GLY A 58 -10.42 -0.53 0.12
N GLN A 59 -10.23 -0.30 1.42
CA GLN A 59 -10.45 -1.33 2.45
C GLN A 59 -11.91 -1.48 2.91
N SER A 60 -12.82 -0.63 2.41
CA SER A 60 -14.23 -0.63 2.80
C SER A 60 -14.95 -1.98 2.57
N PRO A 61 -14.71 -2.76 1.48
CA PRO A 61 -15.34 -4.07 1.33
C PRO A 61 -14.99 -5.00 2.50
N THR A 62 -13.71 -5.08 2.88
CA THR A 62 -13.24 -5.91 4.00
C THR A 62 -13.86 -5.48 5.33
N ILE A 63 -13.96 -4.16 5.56
CA ILE A 63 -14.58 -3.60 6.77
C ILE A 63 -16.06 -3.99 6.85
N LEU A 64 -16.80 -3.86 5.76
CA LEU A 64 -18.21 -4.19 5.71
C LEU A 64 -18.45 -5.69 5.92
N THR A 65 -17.66 -6.55 5.27
CA THR A 65 -17.76 -8.02 5.43
C THR A 65 -17.51 -8.44 6.88
N LEU A 66 -16.44 -7.93 7.50
CA LEU A 66 -16.12 -8.25 8.89
C LEU A 66 -17.17 -7.69 9.86
N SER A 67 -17.68 -6.48 9.59
CA SER A 67 -18.76 -5.88 10.38
C SER A 67 -20.06 -6.69 10.31
N LEU A 68 -20.43 -7.18 9.12
CA LEU A 68 -21.60 -8.01 8.91
C LEU A 68 -21.47 -9.35 9.65
N PHE A 69 -20.29 -9.99 9.56
CA PHE A 69 -19.99 -11.24 10.26
C PHE A 69 -20.09 -11.09 11.78
N ILE A 70 -19.41 -10.07 12.33
CA ILE A 70 -19.43 -9.81 13.78
C ILE A 70 -20.83 -9.45 14.23
N ALA A 71 -21.58 -8.62 13.48
CA ALA A 71 -22.93 -8.24 13.85
C ALA A 71 -23.90 -9.42 13.88
N ALA A 72 -23.84 -10.30 12.88
CA ALA A 72 -24.63 -11.52 12.85
C ALA A 72 -24.30 -12.44 14.03
N THR A 73 -23.01 -12.66 14.28
CA THR A 73 -22.52 -13.52 15.36
C THR A 73 -22.89 -12.93 16.72
N ALA A 74 -22.62 -11.65 16.97
CA ALA A 74 -22.92 -10.99 18.23
C ALA A 74 -24.43 -10.97 18.54
N THR A 75 -25.27 -10.75 17.52
CA THR A 75 -26.72 -10.77 17.68
C THR A 75 -27.20 -12.18 18.06
N LEU A 76 -26.72 -13.22 17.36
CA LEU A 76 -27.06 -14.60 17.68
C LEU A 76 -26.56 -14.98 19.07
N THR A 77 -25.29 -14.73 19.39
CA THR A 77 -24.69 -15.01 20.70
C THR A 77 -25.49 -14.38 21.83
N ARG A 78 -25.94 -13.12 21.66
CA ARG A 78 -26.77 -12.45 22.65
C ARG A 78 -28.12 -13.14 22.82
N MET A 79 -28.80 -13.53 21.74
CA MET A 79 -30.07 -14.26 21.80
C MET A 79 -29.94 -15.64 22.47
N TYR A 80 -28.80 -16.31 22.29
CA TYR A 80 -28.49 -17.54 23.03
C TYR A 80 -28.25 -17.24 24.51
N ALA A 81 -27.50 -16.20 24.84
CA ALA A 81 -27.18 -15.82 26.22
C ALA A 81 -28.42 -15.34 27.01
N THR A 82 -29.36 -14.64 26.37
CA THR A 82 -30.61 -14.19 27.01
C THR A 82 -31.70 -15.26 27.02
N SER A 83 -31.40 -16.49 26.58
CA SER A 83 -32.37 -17.59 26.40
C SER A 83 -33.54 -17.27 25.47
N GLU A 84 -33.51 -16.17 24.71
CA GLU A 84 -34.54 -15.86 23.71
C GLU A 84 -34.65 -16.97 22.67
N MET A 85 -33.52 -17.57 22.28
CA MET A 85 -33.48 -18.66 21.31
C MET A 85 -34.30 -19.88 21.77
N VAL A 86 -34.26 -20.21 23.06
CA VAL A 86 -35.02 -21.33 23.65
C VAL A 86 -36.52 -21.08 23.55
N VAL A 87 -36.96 -19.84 23.80
CA VAL A 87 -38.36 -19.44 23.67
C VAL A 87 -38.82 -19.59 22.22
N TRP A 88 -38.03 -19.11 21.25
CA TRP A 88 -38.36 -19.23 19.83
C TRP A 88 -38.45 -20.69 19.36
N PHE A 89 -37.52 -21.54 19.78
CA PHE A 89 -37.57 -22.98 19.47
C PHE A 89 -38.79 -23.66 20.09
N SER A 90 -39.18 -23.29 21.31
CA SER A 90 -40.37 -23.83 21.99
C SER A 90 -41.67 -23.42 21.28
N CYS A 91 -41.68 -22.29 20.57
CA CYS A 91 -42.79 -21.85 19.72
C CYS A 91 -42.75 -22.48 18.30
N GLY A 92 -41.88 -23.44 18.04
CA GLY A 92 -41.78 -24.15 16.75
C GLY A 92 -40.97 -23.43 15.67
N GLN A 93 -40.27 -22.34 16.00
CA GLN A 93 -39.38 -21.66 15.04
C GLN A 93 -38.01 -22.34 15.03
N GLY A 94 -37.77 -23.20 14.04
CA GLY A 94 -36.47 -23.86 13.85
C GLY A 94 -35.35 -22.91 13.39
N LEU A 95 -34.10 -23.39 13.39
CA LEU A 95 -32.91 -22.56 13.07
C LEU A 95 -32.97 -21.93 11.67
N GLY A 96 -33.56 -22.63 10.70
CA GLY A 96 -33.75 -22.13 9.33
C GLY A 96 -34.66 -20.89 9.23
N SER A 97 -35.51 -20.63 10.23
CA SER A 97 -36.37 -19.44 10.25
C SER A 97 -35.57 -18.13 10.40
N PHE A 98 -34.37 -18.20 10.98
CA PHE A 98 -33.45 -17.06 11.18
C PHE A 98 -32.62 -16.75 9.92
N LEU A 99 -32.44 -17.74 9.05
CA LEU A 99 -31.63 -17.58 7.84
C LEU A 99 -32.25 -16.60 6.85
N ARG A 100 -33.57 -16.67 6.65
CA ARG A 100 -34.31 -15.78 5.73
C ARG A 100 -34.21 -14.29 6.13
N PRO A 101 -34.51 -13.87 7.37
CA PRO A 101 -34.37 -12.47 7.77
C PRO A 101 -32.92 -12.01 7.85
N LEU A 102 -31.96 -12.90 8.18
CA LEU A 102 -30.53 -12.59 8.11
C LEU A 102 -30.10 -12.27 6.68
N LEU A 103 -30.47 -13.13 5.72
CA LEU A 103 -30.15 -12.94 4.30
C LEU A 103 -30.84 -11.70 3.72
N GLN A 104 -32.08 -11.41 4.10
CA GLN A 104 -32.77 -10.18 3.68
C GLN A 104 -32.06 -8.90 4.17
N PHE A 105 -31.45 -8.96 5.35
CA PHE A 105 -30.64 -7.85 5.87
C PHE A 105 -29.26 -7.78 5.20
N ALA A 106 -28.61 -8.93 5.01
CA ALA A 106 -27.27 -9.02 4.41
C ALA A 106 -27.27 -8.67 2.92
N TRP A 107 -28.34 -9.00 2.18
CA TRP A 107 -28.44 -8.79 0.74
C TRP A 107 -28.07 -7.37 0.27
N PRO A 108 -28.68 -6.28 0.78
CA PRO A 108 -28.29 -4.93 0.37
C PRO A 108 -26.83 -4.60 0.72
N VAL A 109 -26.31 -5.11 1.84
CA VAL A 109 -24.92 -4.90 2.26
C VAL A 109 -23.96 -5.63 1.31
N LEU A 110 -24.28 -6.86 0.91
CA LEU A 110 -23.50 -7.64 -0.05
C LEU A 110 -23.46 -6.99 -1.43
N VAL A 111 -24.57 -6.40 -1.89
CA VAL A 111 -24.60 -5.63 -3.15
C VAL A 111 -23.66 -4.42 -3.07
N VAL A 112 -23.64 -3.72 -1.94
CA VAL A 112 -22.72 -2.59 -1.71
C VAL A 112 -21.26 -3.06 -1.68
N ILE A 113 -20.97 -4.16 -0.98
CA ILE A 113 -19.63 -4.78 -0.94
C ILE A 113 -19.17 -5.14 -2.36
N ALA A 114 -20.04 -5.79 -3.14
CA ALA A 114 -19.73 -6.16 -4.52
C ALA A 114 -19.41 -4.94 -5.39
N LEU A 115 -20.21 -3.88 -5.30
CA LEU A 115 -19.98 -2.65 -6.04
C LEU A 115 -18.66 -2.00 -5.64
N LEU A 116 -18.37 -1.91 -4.34
CA LEU A 116 -17.12 -1.35 -3.83
C LEU A 116 -15.90 -2.20 -4.25
N ALA A 117 -16.00 -3.53 -4.20
CA ALA A 117 -14.92 -4.43 -4.59
C ALA A 117 -14.62 -4.39 -6.10
N LEU A 118 -15.64 -4.24 -6.94
CA LEU A 118 -15.47 -4.25 -8.40
C LEU A 118 -15.13 -2.88 -8.99
N VAL A 119 -15.56 -1.79 -8.34
CA VAL A 119 -15.41 -0.41 -8.85
C VAL A 119 -14.51 0.44 -7.97
N ALA A 120 -14.77 0.50 -6.66
CA ALA A 120 -14.03 1.40 -5.77
C ALA A 120 -12.61 0.90 -5.49
N TRP A 121 -12.39 -0.42 -5.45
CA TRP A 121 -11.06 -1.03 -5.29
C TRP A 121 -10.08 -0.65 -6.42
N PRO A 122 -10.37 -0.92 -7.72
CA PRO A 122 -9.45 -0.52 -8.78
C PRO A 122 -9.30 0.99 -8.86
N TRP A 123 -10.38 1.75 -8.67
CA TRP A 123 -10.32 3.21 -8.72
C TRP A 123 -9.43 3.81 -7.63
N SER A 124 -9.60 3.37 -6.37
CA SER A 124 -8.76 3.81 -5.25
C SER A 124 -7.29 3.50 -5.50
N ASN A 125 -6.98 2.28 -5.95
CA ASN A 125 -5.60 1.88 -6.24
C ASN A 125 -4.99 2.69 -7.38
N THR A 126 -5.76 3.03 -8.43
CA THR A 126 -5.28 3.92 -9.50
C THR A 126 -5.00 5.33 -8.98
N GLN A 127 -5.87 5.90 -8.16
CA GLN A 127 -5.68 7.26 -7.62
C GLN A 127 -4.49 7.36 -6.66
N ILE A 128 -4.31 6.35 -5.79
CA ILE A 128 -3.14 6.28 -4.89
C ILE A 128 -1.85 6.20 -5.70
N ARG A 129 -1.87 5.49 -6.83
CA ARG A 129 -0.73 5.42 -7.74
C ARG A 129 -0.48 6.76 -8.43
N ASP A 130 -1.49 7.38 -9.02
CA ASP A 130 -1.34 8.69 -9.68
C ASP A 130 -0.86 9.77 -8.70
N LEU A 131 -1.26 9.69 -7.43
CA LEU A 131 -0.70 10.55 -6.39
C LEU A 131 0.78 10.26 -6.17
N ARG A 132 1.13 8.98 -6.00
CA ARG A 132 2.51 8.54 -5.75
C ARG A 132 3.43 8.86 -6.94
N ASP A 133 3.00 8.61 -8.16
CA ASP A 133 3.80 8.81 -9.37
C ASP A 133 4.08 10.32 -9.55
N ARG A 134 3.05 11.18 -9.40
CA ARG A 134 3.23 12.65 -9.36
C ARG A 134 4.16 13.12 -8.23
N TYR A 135 4.18 12.38 -7.12
CA TYR A 135 5.06 12.66 -5.99
C TYR A 135 6.52 12.28 -6.27
N GLN A 136 6.73 11.13 -6.91
CA GLN A 136 8.05 10.60 -7.25
C GLN A 136 8.72 11.41 -8.36
N GLU A 137 7.96 11.80 -9.38
CA GLU A 137 8.43 12.67 -10.47
C GLU A 137 8.94 14.03 -9.96
N ARG A 138 8.34 14.56 -8.89
CA ARG A 138 8.77 15.82 -8.25
C ARG A 138 9.89 15.64 -7.22
N GLY A 139 10.05 14.44 -6.66
CA GLY A 139 10.73 14.23 -5.38
C GLY A 139 11.97 13.34 -5.40
N ASP A 140 12.38 12.76 -6.54
CA ASP A 140 13.44 11.76 -6.52
C ASP A 140 14.82 12.28 -6.06
N VAL A 141 15.05 13.61 -5.96
CA VAL A 141 16.29 14.19 -5.37
C VAL A 141 16.20 14.40 -3.85
N ASP A 142 14.99 14.42 -3.28
CA ASP A 142 14.78 14.59 -1.83
C ASP A 142 14.74 13.28 -1.03
N ARG A 143 14.85 12.13 -1.73
CA ARG A 143 14.76 10.79 -1.12
C ARG A 143 16.04 10.26 -0.48
N VAL A 144 17.09 11.07 -0.41
CA VAL A 144 18.17 10.80 0.52
C VAL A 144 17.93 11.68 1.74
N ALA A 145 17.22 11.11 2.72
CA ALA A 145 17.10 11.71 4.03
C ALA A 145 18.53 12.01 4.53
N PRO A 146 18.89 13.29 4.75
CA PRO A 146 20.26 13.62 5.12
C PRO A 146 20.65 12.92 6.43
N GLY A 147 21.86 12.38 6.47
CA GLY A 147 22.41 11.76 7.68
C GLY A 147 21.92 10.35 7.99
N GLN A 148 21.27 9.64 7.05
CA GLN A 148 20.93 8.21 7.20
C GLN A 148 21.47 7.38 6.03
N PHE A 149 21.90 6.16 6.34
CA PHE A 149 22.24 5.15 5.34
C PHE A 149 20.95 4.57 4.74
N GLN A 150 20.81 4.63 3.42
CA GLN A 150 19.66 4.11 2.68
C GLN A 150 20.09 2.96 1.79
N GLU A 151 19.38 1.84 1.88
CA GLU A 151 19.65 0.63 1.11
C GLU A 151 18.74 0.57 -0.14
N SER A 152 19.30 0.16 -1.28
CA SER A 152 18.55 -0.07 -2.51
C SER A 152 17.66 -1.31 -2.38
N ALA A 153 16.57 -1.38 -3.17
CA ALA A 153 15.56 -2.44 -3.10
C ALA A 153 16.10 -3.88 -3.27
N GLY A 154 17.32 -4.04 -3.81
CA GLY A 154 18.01 -5.32 -3.97
C GLY A 154 19.09 -5.62 -2.92
N GLY A 155 19.28 -4.77 -1.91
CA GLY A 155 20.31 -4.91 -0.86
C GLY A 155 21.76 -4.80 -1.33
N GLN A 156 21.97 -4.54 -2.61
CA GLN A 156 23.28 -4.51 -3.25
C GLN A 156 23.97 -3.15 -3.18
N ARG A 157 23.26 -2.08 -2.77
CA ARG A 157 23.81 -0.72 -2.75
C ARG A 157 23.29 0.06 -1.55
N VAL A 158 24.18 0.74 -0.84
CA VAL A 158 23.90 1.63 0.29
C VAL A 158 24.39 3.04 -0.04
N PHE A 159 23.55 4.03 0.20
CA PHE A 159 23.82 5.45 -0.05
C PHE A 159 23.77 6.23 1.25
N PHE A 160 24.69 7.16 1.43
CA PHE A 160 24.68 8.15 2.50
C PHE A 160 25.02 9.51 1.89
N ILE A 161 24.22 10.52 2.20
CA ILE A 161 24.44 11.89 1.75
C ILE A 161 24.20 12.81 2.93
N ASP A 162 25.13 13.70 3.18
CA ASP A 162 24.99 14.77 4.17
C ASP A 162 24.46 16.03 3.46
N LYS A 163 23.28 16.53 3.83
CA LYS A 163 22.77 17.79 3.28
C LYS A 163 23.00 18.89 4.31
N THR A 164 23.79 19.90 3.94
CA THR A 164 24.07 21.04 4.80
C THR A 164 22.89 22.03 4.90
N ARG A 165 21.95 22.04 3.94
CA ARG A 165 20.78 22.93 3.96
C ARG A 165 19.54 22.31 3.27
N PRO A 166 18.32 22.42 3.84
CA PRO A 166 17.08 22.03 3.17
C PRO A 166 16.87 22.89 1.91
N GLY A 167 16.66 22.27 0.75
CA GLY A 167 16.38 22.95 -0.52
C GLY A 167 17.57 23.13 -1.47
N ASP A 168 18.78 22.75 -1.06
CA ASP A 168 19.93 22.70 -1.97
C ASP A 168 19.88 21.40 -2.79
N GLN A 169 20.02 21.51 -4.12
CA GLN A 169 20.07 20.34 -5.02
C GLN A 169 21.42 19.61 -4.94
N GLY A 170 22.38 20.18 -4.21
CA GLY A 170 23.69 19.58 -3.90
C GLY A 170 23.70 18.80 -2.59
N GLY A 171 24.26 17.59 -2.62
CA GLY A 171 24.68 16.84 -1.44
C GLY A 171 26.15 17.11 -1.12
N SER A 172 26.49 17.17 0.16
CA SER A 172 27.87 17.16 0.67
C SER A 172 28.21 15.79 1.26
N ASN A 173 29.49 15.41 1.29
CA ASN A 173 29.97 14.16 1.92
C ASN A 173 29.16 12.93 1.51
N ILE A 174 29.23 12.58 0.23
CA ILE A 174 28.49 11.47 -0.36
C ILE A 174 29.31 10.19 -0.17
N PHE A 175 28.65 9.15 0.31
CA PHE A 175 29.21 7.80 0.43
C PHE A 175 28.27 6.79 -0.23
N ILE A 176 28.82 5.96 -1.09
CA ILE A 176 28.09 4.92 -1.83
C ILE A 176 28.88 3.62 -1.69
N ALA A 177 28.27 2.62 -1.07
CA ALA A 177 28.79 1.25 -1.08
C ALA A 177 27.93 0.42 -2.02
N ALA A 178 28.54 -0.32 -2.94
CA ALA A 178 27.83 -1.18 -3.87
C ALA A 178 28.55 -2.52 -4.01
N THR A 179 27.82 -3.60 -3.81
CA THR A 179 28.27 -4.97 -4.02
C THR A 179 27.64 -5.48 -5.32
N GLU A 180 28.47 -5.63 -6.34
CA GLU A 180 28.09 -6.20 -7.63
C GLU A 180 28.74 -7.59 -7.76
N LYS A 181 28.19 -8.50 -8.56
CA LYS A 181 28.61 -9.93 -8.55
C LYS A 181 30.13 -10.10 -8.72
N GLY A 182 30.83 -10.37 -7.62
CA GLY A 182 32.28 -10.59 -7.57
C GLY A 182 33.13 -9.34 -7.24
N SER A 183 32.53 -8.17 -7.01
CA SER A 183 33.26 -6.96 -6.63
C SER A 183 32.48 -6.05 -5.67
N GLU A 184 33.16 -5.55 -4.66
CA GLU A 184 32.67 -4.50 -3.77
C GLU A 184 33.27 -3.16 -4.18
N SER A 185 32.46 -2.12 -4.27
CA SER A 185 32.91 -0.78 -4.59
C SER A 185 32.44 0.21 -3.54
N VAL A 186 33.36 1.03 -3.06
CA VAL A 186 33.10 2.11 -2.11
C VAL A 186 33.50 3.42 -2.78
N THR A 187 32.52 4.28 -3.03
CA THR A 187 32.71 5.60 -3.63
C THR A 187 32.45 6.68 -2.58
N SER A 188 33.41 7.58 -2.40
CA SER A 188 33.31 8.74 -1.50
C SER A 188 33.56 10.02 -2.28
N ALA A 189 32.73 11.03 -2.12
CA ALA A 189 32.85 12.31 -2.82
C ALA A 189 32.50 13.50 -1.93
N ARG A 190 33.14 14.64 -2.18
CA ARG A 190 32.94 15.85 -1.36
C ARG A 190 31.62 16.55 -1.67
N SER A 191 31.28 16.65 -2.94
CA SER A 191 30.02 17.22 -3.42
C SER A 191 29.40 16.29 -4.45
N GLY A 192 28.09 16.38 -4.61
CA GLY A 192 27.43 15.80 -5.76
C GLY A 192 26.10 16.45 -6.02
N ARG A 193 25.73 16.47 -7.30
CA ARG A 193 24.46 17.01 -7.79
C ARG A 193 23.77 15.93 -8.62
N THR A 194 22.45 15.93 -8.59
CA THR A 194 21.68 15.14 -9.54
C THR A 194 21.44 15.96 -10.80
N GLU A 195 21.78 15.41 -11.95
CA GLU A 195 21.56 16.02 -13.25
C GLU A 195 20.74 15.06 -14.12
N THR A 196 19.74 15.60 -14.83
CA THR A 196 18.94 14.80 -15.76
C THR A 196 19.48 15.03 -17.15
N ILE A 197 20.07 14.00 -17.75
CA ILE A 197 20.68 14.05 -19.08
C ILE A 197 19.85 13.16 -19.99
N GLY A 198 19.00 13.77 -20.82
CA GLY A 198 18.02 13.05 -21.64
C GLY A 198 16.87 12.50 -20.80
N ASP A 199 16.55 11.22 -20.97
CA ASP A 199 15.51 10.49 -20.20
C ASP A 199 16.08 9.81 -18.94
N ASP A 200 17.39 9.96 -18.72
CA ASP A 200 18.13 9.29 -17.66
C ASP A 200 18.66 10.27 -16.64
N ARG A 201 18.58 9.84 -15.38
CA ARG A 201 19.07 10.64 -14.25
C ARG A 201 20.42 10.16 -13.78
N PHE A 202 21.35 11.08 -13.66
CA PHE A 202 22.72 10.85 -13.22
C PHE A 202 22.96 11.56 -11.90
N LEU A 203 23.66 10.89 -10.98
CA LEU A 203 24.28 11.52 -9.83
C LEU A 203 25.73 11.80 -10.20
N ILE A 204 26.02 13.09 -10.37
CA ILE A 204 27.35 13.58 -10.67
C ILE A 204 28.03 13.88 -9.34
N LEU A 205 29.10 13.15 -9.07
CA LEU A 205 29.96 13.28 -7.90
C LEU A 205 31.19 14.08 -8.29
N GLU A 206 31.60 15.02 -7.45
CA GLU A 206 32.77 15.85 -7.67
C GLU A 206 33.82 15.63 -6.58
N LYS A 207 35.09 15.63 -7.00
CA LYS A 207 36.27 15.53 -6.14
C LYS A 207 36.15 14.36 -5.16
N GLY A 208 36.19 13.15 -5.71
CA GLY A 208 35.99 11.93 -4.97
C GLY A 208 36.98 10.84 -5.33
N GLN A 209 36.81 9.71 -4.66
CA GLN A 209 37.59 8.50 -4.86
C GLN A 209 36.66 7.29 -4.85
N ARG A 210 36.99 6.29 -5.66
CA ARG A 210 36.29 5.03 -5.75
C ARG A 210 37.29 3.91 -5.53
N LEU A 211 37.06 3.14 -4.46
CA LEU A 211 37.81 1.93 -4.14
C LEU A 211 36.99 0.74 -4.61
N GLU A 212 37.51 -0.01 -5.58
CA GLU A 212 36.93 -1.27 -6.02
C GLU A 212 37.79 -2.42 -5.50
N THR A 213 37.16 -3.40 -4.86
CA THR A 213 37.77 -4.61 -4.34
C THR A 213 37.14 -5.79 -5.06
N ASP A 214 37.94 -6.62 -5.69
CA ASP A 214 37.50 -7.89 -6.24
C ASP A 214 37.40 -8.91 -5.09
N THR A 215 36.20 -9.44 -4.85
CA THR A 215 35.96 -10.36 -3.73
C THR A 215 36.54 -11.76 -3.97
N THR A 216 36.95 -12.06 -5.21
CA THR A 216 37.50 -13.36 -5.61
C THR A 216 39.03 -13.37 -5.55
N THR A 217 39.66 -12.28 -6.03
CA THR A 217 41.13 -12.19 -6.11
C THR A 217 41.74 -11.38 -4.96
N GLY A 218 40.93 -10.61 -4.22
CA GLY A 218 41.39 -9.67 -3.20
C GLY A 218 42.11 -8.44 -3.75
N GLY A 219 42.18 -8.29 -5.08
CA GLY A 219 42.78 -7.13 -5.73
C GLY A 219 41.97 -5.87 -5.44
N SER A 220 42.64 -4.79 -5.06
CA SER A 220 42.02 -3.49 -4.79
C SER A 220 42.49 -2.45 -5.82
N ARG A 221 41.56 -1.66 -6.35
CA ARG A 221 41.81 -0.57 -7.30
C ARG A 221 41.25 0.73 -6.71
N LEU A 222 42.13 1.68 -6.43
CA LEU A 222 41.74 3.04 -6.05
C LEU A 222 41.75 3.93 -7.29
N SER A 223 40.62 4.60 -7.56
CA SER A 223 40.48 5.56 -8.64
C SER A 223 40.07 6.91 -8.06
N GLU A 224 40.92 7.92 -8.22
CA GLU A 224 40.58 9.31 -7.91
C GLU A 224 39.94 9.98 -9.13
N PHE A 225 38.90 10.76 -8.91
CA PHE A 225 38.18 11.44 -9.98
C PHE A 225 37.86 12.89 -9.62
N ALA A 226 37.99 13.75 -10.61
CA ALA A 226 37.50 15.13 -10.53
C ALA A 226 35.97 15.17 -10.63
N GLU A 227 35.39 14.37 -11.54
CA GLU A 227 33.96 14.24 -11.78
C GLU A 227 33.63 12.78 -12.11
N TYR A 228 32.58 12.25 -11.51
CA TYR A 228 32.12 10.87 -11.73
C TYR A 228 30.59 10.82 -11.76
N GLY A 229 30.04 10.46 -12.91
CA GLY A 229 28.61 10.25 -13.07
C GLY A 229 28.23 8.79 -12.86
N THR A 230 27.37 8.52 -11.88
CA THR A 230 26.68 7.22 -11.77
C THR A 230 25.21 7.38 -12.13
N ARG A 231 24.66 6.45 -12.91
CA ARG A 231 23.24 6.48 -13.27
C ARG A 231 22.42 6.10 -12.04
N VAL A 232 21.56 7.00 -11.59
CA VAL A 232 20.67 6.79 -10.45
C VAL A 232 19.25 6.69 -10.96
N GLY A 233 18.77 5.45 -11.07
CA GLY A 233 17.45 5.15 -11.59
C GLY A 233 17.54 4.01 -12.60
N ASP A 234 17.07 2.84 -12.20
CA ASP A 234 16.70 1.81 -13.16
C ASP A 234 15.41 2.24 -13.84
N LYS A 235 15.56 2.87 -15.01
CA LYS A 235 14.54 3.22 -16.01
C LYS A 235 13.45 4.19 -15.51
N PRO A 236 12.98 5.13 -16.35
CA PRO A 236 11.63 5.66 -16.16
C PRO A 236 10.72 4.44 -16.02
N LEU A 237 9.97 4.41 -14.90
CA LEU A 237 8.85 3.52 -14.60
C LEU A 237 8.62 2.51 -15.73
N SER A 238 9.32 1.36 -15.68
CA SER A 238 9.11 0.34 -16.71
C SER A 238 7.60 0.14 -16.86
N PRO A 239 7.05 0.05 -18.09
CA PRO A 239 5.64 -0.22 -18.33
C PRO A 239 5.10 -1.46 -17.59
N ARG A 240 5.97 -2.29 -17.02
CA ARG A 240 5.64 -3.35 -16.05
C ARG A 240 4.89 -2.88 -14.80
N ALA A 241 5.11 -1.66 -14.29
CA ALA A 241 4.27 -1.10 -13.23
C ALA A 241 2.83 -0.85 -13.73
N ASN A 242 2.68 -0.52 -15.02
CA ASN A 242 1.42 -0.45 -15.76
C ASN A 242 0.78 -1.83 -16.02
N GLU A 243 1.50 -2.93 -15.81
CA GLU A 243 0.99 -4.28 -15.99
C GLU A 243 0.51 -4.94 -14.70
N SER A 244 0.72 -4.33 -13.51
CA SER A 244 0.27 -4.98 -12.27
C SER A 244 -1.26 -5.13 -12.30
N PRO A 245 -1.77 -6.38 -12.24
CA PRO A 245 -3.20 -6.67 -12.39
C PRO A 245 -4.09 -5.88 -11.42
N ARG A 246 -3.54 -5.50 -10.27
CA ARG A 246 -4.25 -4.78 -9.18
C ARG A 246 -4.74 -3.39 -9.58
N TYR A 247 -4.11 -2.76 -10.57
CA TYR A 247 -4.46 -1.42 -11.05
C TYR A 247 -5.40 -1.44 -12.26
N LYS A 248 -5.59 -2.60 -12.90
CA LYS A 248 -6.51 -2.71 -14.04
C LYS A 248 -7.96 -2.66 -13.55
N SER A 249 -8.81 -1.97 -14.32
CA SER A 249 -10.26 -2.00 -14.09
C SER A 249 -10.78 -3.42 -14.26
N THR A 250 -11.89 -3.75 -13.58
CA THR A 250 -12.48 -5.09 -13.66
C THR A 250 -12.86 -5.46 -15.10
N TRP A 251 -13.28 -4.48 -15.91
CA TRP A 251 -13.53 -4.68 -17.34
C TRP A 251 -12.25 -4.99 -18.12
N ALA A 252 -11.17 -4.25 -17.87
CA ALA A 252 -9.88 -4.49 -18.52
C ALA A 252 -9.28 -5.86 -18.18
N LEU A 253 -9.54 -6.36 -16.96
CA LEU A 253 -9.16 -7.73 -16.57
C LEU A 253 -9.96 -8.81 -17.30
N LEU A 254 -11.24 -8.54 -17.59
CA LEU A 254 -12.11 -9.47 -18.30
C LEU A 254 -11.77 -9.53 -19.80
N SER A 255 -11.36 -8.40 -20.39
CA SER A 255 -10.98 -8.33 -21.81
C SER A 255 -9.60 -8.92 -22.13
N ASP A 256 -8.70 -9.00 -21.15
CA ASP A 256 -7.32 -9.51 -21.32
C ASP A 256 -7.00 -10.59 -20.26
N PRO A 257 -7.42 -11.86 -20.48
CA PRO A 257 -7.30 -12.92 -19.49
C PRO A 257 -5.90 -13.54 -19.48
N THR A 258 -4.89 -12.79 -19.04
CA THR A 258 -3.58 -13.34 -18.67
C THR A 258 -3.65 -14.04 -17.31
N ARG A 259 -2.71 -14.94 -17.01
CA ARG A 259 -2.68 -15.67 -15.70
C ARG A 259 -2.72 -14.73 -14.49
N GLY A 260 -2.00 -13.60 -14.56
CA GLY A 260 -1.99 -12.58 -13.51
C GLY A 260 -3.32 -11.81 -13.40
N ASN A 261 -3.94 -11.47 -14.53
CA ASN A 261 -5.24 -10.79 -14.56
C ASN A 261 -6.37 -11.71 -14.06
N ALA A 262 -6.34 -12.98 -14.45
CA ALA A 262 -7.30 -13.98 -14.00
C ALA A 262 -7.22 -14.18 -12.48
N SER A 263 -6.01 -14.29 -11.91
CA SER A 263 -5.86 -14.41 -10.45
C SER A 263 -6.42 -13.22 -9.68
N GLU A 264 -6.24 -12.01 -10.20
CA GLU A 264 -6.79 -10.80 -9.57
C GLU A 264 -8.32 -10.74 -9.69
N LEU A 265 -8.88 -11.16 -10.83
CA LEU A 265 -10.32 -11.22 -11.02
C LEU A 265 -10.95 -12.24 -10.06
N TRP A 266 -10.35 -13.44 -9.95
CA TRP A 266 -10.78 -14.44 -8.98
C TRP A 266 -10.65 -13.96 -7.53
N TRP A 267 -9.59 -13.22 -7.21
CA TRP A 267 -9.45 -12.60 -5.89
C TRP A 267 -10.56 -11.58 -5.61
N ARG A 268 -10.90 -10.72 -6.59
CA ARG A 268 -12.00 -9.74 -6.46
C ARG A 268 -13.35 -10.42 -6.30
N VAL A 269 -13.61 -11.46 -7.06
CA VAL A 269 -14.83 -12.28 -6.95
C VAL A 269 -14.87 -13.01 -5.59
N GLY A 270 -13.73 -13.52 -5.13
CA GLY A 270 -13.59 -14.16 -3.82
C GLY A 270 -13.74 -13.22 -2.62
N LEU A 271 -13.58 -11.90 -2.80
CA LEU A 271 -13.92 -10.91 -1.77
C LEU A 271 -15.43 -10.70 -1.63
N VAL A 272 -16.21 -11.05 -2.66
CA VAL A 272 -17.67 -10.90 -2.70
C VAL A 272 -18.40 -12.17 -2.27
N LEU A 273 -17.80 -13.34 -2.54
CA LEU A 273 -18.28 -14.67 -2.15
C LEU A 273 -17.97 -15.00 -0.68
#